data_AF-A0A670YVA4-F1
#
_entry.id   AF-A0A670YVA4-F1
#
_cell.length_a   1.000
_cell.length_b   1.000
_cell.length_c   1.000
_cell.angle_alpha   90.00
_cell.angle_beta   90.00
_cell.angle_gamma   90.00
#
_symmetry.space_group_name_H-M   'P 1'
#
loop_
_entity.id
_entity.type
_entity.pdbx_description
1 polymer ?
#
loop_
_entity_poly.entity_id
_entity_poly.type
_entity_poly.pdbx_seq_one_letter_code
_entity_poly.pdbx_strand_id
1 'polypeptide(L)'
;MDAVPYHSLKLFFGGRRNYIQNIVAVLPPNLLYRHGDRSPLSSFPQNSVKEDAWPWGYGQLTKTGIQQAYNLGQWLKDRYKNFLSPSYKPKEIYVQSTDYDRTIMSAEVVLAGLFPPSAEEEWNPDIHWQPIPVHTMPLSEEKSLRLGAIHLSLS
;
A
#
# COMPACT_ATOMS: atom_id res chain seq x y z
N MET A 1 -16.35 14.87 -1.92
CA MET A 1 -15.71 13.70 -1.31
C MET A 1 -16.56 13.31 -0.13
N ASP A 2 -17.27 12.19 -0.23
CA ASP A 2 -18.08 11.72 0.90
C ASP A 2 -17.16 11.36 2.06
N ALA A 3 -17.55 11.80 3.27
CA ALA A 3 -16.75 11.58 4.46
C ALA A 3 -16.70 10.08 4.78
N VAL A 4 -15.48 9.50 4.73
CA VAL A 4 -15.26 8.13 5.18
C VAL A 4 -15.52 8.07 6.69
N PRO A 5 -16.36 7.13 7.20
CA PRO A 5 -16.72 7.09 8.62
C PRO A 5 -15.49 6.99 9.54
N TYR A 6 -15.56 7.64 10.72
CA TYR A 6 -14.51 7.64 11.75
C TYR A 6 -14.06 6.24 12.24
N HIS A 7 -14.83 5.19 11.91
CA HIS A 7 -14.59 3.81 12.34
C HIS A 7 -13.95 2.93 11.24
N SER A 8 -13.42 3.54 10.17
CA SER A 8 -12.82 2.81 9.05
C SER A 8 -11.29 2.70 9.18
N LEU A 9 -10.74 1.53 8.86
CA LEU A 9 -9.29 1.36 8.74
C LEU A 9 -8.76 2.15 7.55
N LYS A 10 -7.79 3.03 7.79
CA LYS A 10 -7.09 3.76 6.72
C LYS A 10 -5.73 3.16 6.49
N LEU A 11 -5.50 2.63 5.30
CA LEU A 11 -4.21 2.12 4.86
C LEU A 11 -3.55 3.11 3.92
N PHE A 12 -2.34 3.54 4.27
CA PHE A 12 -1.55 4.49 3.50
C PHE A 12 -0.26 3.83 3.01
N PHE A 13 0.11 4.00 1.74
CA PHE A 13 1.35 3.45 1.16
C PHE A 13 2.29 4.56 0.65
N GLY A 14 3.53 4.61 1.17
CA GLY A 14 4.48 5.70 0.93
C GLY A 14 5.81 5.31 0.23
N GLY A 15 6.40 6.28 -0.49
CA GLY A 15 7.45 6.03 -1.50
C GLY A 15 8.83 6.72 -1.38
N ARG A 16 9.12 7.58 -0.38
CA ARG A 16 10.41 8.34 -0.30
C ARG A 16 11.34 7.94 0.87
N ARG A 17 12.64 8.23 0.67
CA ARG A 17 13.81 7.74 1.42
C ARG A 17 14.14 8.47 2.73
N ASN A 18 13.45 9.55 3.08
CA ASN A 18 13.82 10.34 4.26
C ASN A 18 12.84 10.07 5.40
N TYR A 19 13.36 9.35 6.40
CA TYR A 19 12.81 9.06 7.72
C TYR A 19 11.42 8.42 7.78
N ILE A 20 11.36 7.09 7.86
CA ILE A 20 10.38 6.38 8.71
C ILE A 20 11.07 5.08 9.20
N GLN A 21 11.56 5.09 10.45
CA GLN A 21 11.57 3.87 11.27
C GLN A 21 10.15 3.32 11.24
N ASN A 22 9.93 2.02 11.09
CA ASN A 22 8.66 1.31 11.32
C ASN A 22 7.59 2.08 12.14
N ILE A 23 6.88 3.06 11.57
CA ILE A 23 5.82 3.78 12.27
C ILE A 23 4.56 2.95 12.07
N VAL A 24 4.39 2.00 12.97
CA VAL A 24 3.07 1.58 13.41
C VAL A 24 2.54 2.74 14.25
N ALA A 25 1.72 3.61 13.67
CA ALA A 25 1.00 4.59 14.45
C ALA A 25 -0.02 3.84 15.32
N VAL A 26 0.29 3.77 16.62
CA VAL A 26 -0.55 3.19 17.68
C VAL A 26 -1.62 4.21 18.05
N LEU A 27 -2.57 4.49 17.15
CA LEU A 27 -3.91 4.96 17.49
C LEU A 27 -4.86 4.46 16.38
N PRO A 28 -5.90 3.65 16.69
CA PRO A 28 -6.81 3.17 15.68
C PRO A 28 -7.48 4.34 14.93
N PRO A 29 -7.57 4.29 13.60
CA PRO A 29 -6.98 3.28 12.73
C PRO A 29 -6.38 3.90 11.47
N ASN A 30 -5.26 4.62 11.63
CA ASN A 30 -4.43 5.02 10.49
C ASN A 30 -3.15 4.18 10.46
N LEU A 31 -3.01 3.31 9.47
CA LEU A 31 -1.80 2.53 9.23
C LEU A 31 -1.05 3.10 8.04
N LEU A 32 0.25 3.33 8.21
CA LEU A 32 1.16 3.77 7.16
C LEU A 32 2.19 2.68 6.89
N TYR A 33 2.22 2.19 5.66
CA TYR A 33 3.14 1.18 5.19
C TYR A 33 4.05 1.72 4.11
N ARG A 34 5.25 1.17 4.05
CA ARG A 34 6.15 1.34 2.92
C ARG A 34 5.82 0.28 1.86
N HIS A 35 6.04 0.62 0.59
CA HIS A 35 6.03 -0.36 -0.49
C HIS A 35 6.96 -1.56 -0.19
N GLY A 36 6.69 -2.70 -0.83
CA GLY A 36 7.55 -3.90 -0.76
C GLY A 36 8.92 -3.71 -1.44
N ASP A 37 9.75 -4.74 -1.42
CA ASP A 37 11.04 -4.73 -2.12
C ASP A 37 10.92 -4.28 -3.60
N ARG A 38 11.93 -3.56 -4.10
CA ARG A 38 11.93 -2.94 -5.42
C ARG A 38 13.31 -2.86 -6.02
N SER A 39 13.38 -2.68 -7.35
CA SER A 39 14.62 -2.33 -8.03
C SER A 39 15.15 -0.94 -7.59
N PRO A 40 16.45 -0.67 -7.76
CA PRO A 40 17.06 0.65 -7.49
C PRO A 40 16.31 1.78 -8.20
N LEU A 41 16.32 3.01 -7.66
CA LEU A 41 15.71 4.16 -8.35
C LEU A 41 16.60 4.70 -9.48
N SER A 42 17.89 4.42 -9.37
CA SER A 42 18.94 4.81 -10.30
C SER A 42 20.18 4.01 -9.95
N SER A 43 21.17 4.07 -10.83
CA SER A 43 22.48 3.46 -10.63
C SER A 43 23.56 4.54 -10.62
N PHE A 44 24.73 4.22 -10.09
CA PHE A 44 25.89 5.12 -10.13
C PHE A 44 26.68 4.92 -11.43
N PRO A 45 27.41 5.95 -11.93
CA PRO A 45 27.99 5.92 -13.27
C PRO A 45 28.86 4.68 -13.57
N GLN A 46 29.70 4.28 -12.61
CA GLN A 46 30.66 3.17 -12.73
C GLN A 46 30.03 1.78 -12.52
N ASN A 47 28.74 1.67 -12.23
CA ASN A 47 28.11 0.37 -12.04
C ASN A 47 28.00 -0.37 -13.37
N SER A 48 28.49 -1.61 -13.43
CA SER A 48 28.34 -2.47 -14.62
C SER A 48 26.90 -2.95 -14.81
N VAL A 49 26.13 -3.07 -13.73
CA VAL A 49 24.72 -3.46 -13.76
C VAL A 49 23.86 -2.24 -14.09
N LYS A 50 23.26 -2.26 -15.29
CA LYS A 50 22.39 -1.19 -15.80
C LYS A 50 20.91 -1.55 -15.60
N GLU A 51 20.02 -0.73 -16.16
CA GLU A 51 18.56 -0.84 -15.95
C GLU A 51 17.97 -2.10 -16.57
N ASP A 52 18.52 -2.53 -17.70
CA ASP A 52 18.18 -3.76 -18.43
C ASP A 52 18.33 -5.05 -17.62
N ALA A 53 19.21 -5.05 -16.63
CA ALA A 53 19.36 -6.17 -15.70
C ALA A 53 18.17 -6.34 -14.73
N TRP A 54 17.26 -5.35 -14.68
CA TRP A 54 16.06 -5.38 -13.86
C TRP A 54 14.85 -5.67 -14.76
N PRO A 55 14.08 -6.76 -14.53
CA PRO A 55 13.00 -7.19 -15.43
C PRO A 55 11.96 -6.11 -15.78
N TRP A 56 11.75 -5.16 -14.86
CA TRP A 56 10.81 -4.05 -15.02
C TRP A 56 11.50 -2.68 -15.02
N GLY A 57 12.83 -2.64 -15.10
CA GLY A 57 13.61 -1.40 -14.99
C GLY A 57 13.70 -0.88 -13.56
N TYR A 58 14.08 0.39 -13.41
CA TYR A 58 14.32 1.01 -12.11
C TYR A 58 13.04 1.45 -11.39
N GLY A 59 13.10 1.43 -10.06
CA GLY A 59 12.05 1.89 -9.15
C GLY A 59 10.80 1.03 -9.08
N GLN A 60 10.79 -0.12 -9.75
CA GLN A 60 9.65 -1.03 -9.85
C GLN A 60 9.64 -2.10 -8.75
N LEU A 61 8.42 -2.47 -8.33
CA LEU A 61 8.21 -3.49 -7.31
C LEU A 61 8.75 -4.85 -7.80
N THR A 62 9.49 -5.58 -6.97
CA THR A 62 10.03 -6.90 -7.34
C THR A 62 9.04 -8.01 -7.01
N LYS A 63 9.26 -9.23 -7.53
CA LYS A 63 8.50 -10.43 -7.11
C LYS A 63 8.59 -10.66 -5.60
N THR A 64 9.76 -10.39 -5.01
CA THR A 64 9.95 -10.42 -3.56
C THR A 64 9.07 -9.39 -2.86
N GLY A 65 8.99 -8.17 -3.40
CA GLY A 65 8.13 -7.11 -2.86
C GLY A 65 6.64 -7.43 -2.94
N ILE A 66 6.20 -8.08 -4.01
CA ILE A 66 4.84 -8.62 -4.15
C ILE A 66 4.56 -9.63 -3.03
N GLN A 67 5.43 -10.63 -2.83
CA GLN A 67 5.22 -11.62 -1.76
C GLN A 67 5.19 -10.99 -0.36
N GLN A 68 6.06 -10.00 -0.11
CA GLN A 68 6.07 -9.25 1.16
C GLN A 68 4.75 -8.51 1.40
N ALA A 69 4.23 -7.84 0.37
CA ALA A 69 2.94 -7.16 0.43
C ALA A 69 1.79 -8.15 0.69
N TYR A 70 1.81 -9.31 0.04
CA TYR A 70 0.78 -10.34 0.23
C TYR A 70 0.78 -10.87 1.67
N ASN A 71 1.96 -11.19 2.19
CA ASN A 71 2.13 -11.66 3.58
C ASN A 71 1.69 -10.60 4.59
N LEU A 72 1.93 -9.31 4.32
CA LEU A 72 1.43 -8.22 5.14
C LEU A 72 -0.11 -8.18 5.14
N GLY A 73 -0.75 -8.39 3.99
CA GLY A 73 -2.21 -8.51 3.89
C GLY A 73 -2.77 -9.63 4.76
N GLN A 74 -2.16 -10.82 4.70
CA GLN A 74 -2.56 -11.96 5.54
C GLN A 74 -2.41 -11.65 7.03
N TRP A 75 -1.28 -11.07 7.42
CA TRP A 75 -1.04 -10.67 8.81
C TRP A 75 -2.04 -9.62 9.30
N LEU A 76 -2.42 -8.65 8.45
CA LEU A 76 -3.45 -7.67 8.75
C LEU A 76 -4.82 -8.32 8.94
N LYS A 77 -5.17 -9.31 8.10
CA LYS A 77 -6.42 -10.07 8.23
C LYS A 77 -6.52 -10.72 9.61
N ASP A 78 -5.46 -11.41 10.02
CA ASP A 78 -5.42 -12.07 11.33
C ASP A 78 -5.44 -11.08 12.49
N ARG A 79 -4.69 -9.98 12.38
CA ARG A 79 -4.61 -8.95 13.42
C ARG A 79 -5.93 -8.24 13.64
N TYR A 80 -6.66 -7.95 12.57
CA TYR A 80 -7.89 -7.15 12.59
C TYR A 80 -9.16 -7.97 12.41
N LYS A 81 -9.13 -9.30 12.51
CA LYS A 81 -10.29 -10.19 12.33
C LYS A 81 -11.50 -9.90 13.25
N ASN A 82 -11.27 -9.26 14.39
CA ASN A 82 -12.33 -8.84 15.33
C ASN A 82 -12.83 -7.41 15.07
N PHE A 83 -12.20 -6.69 14.14
CA PHE A 83 -12.50 -5.30 13.80
C PHE A 83 -13.04 -5.17 12.36
N LEU A 84 -12.45 -5.91 11.42
CA LEU A 84 -12.88 -6.00 10.03
C LEU A 84 -13.76 -7.24 9.82
N SER A 85 -14.75 -7.11 8.95
CA SER A 85 -15.49 -8.25 8.43
C SER A 85 -14.56 -9.21 7.66
N PRO A 86 -14.87 -10.52 7.63
CA PRO A 86 -14.09 -11.48 6.84
C PRO A 86 -14.03 -11.16 5.34
N SER A 87 -15.12 -10.58 4.83
CA SER A 87 -15.39 -10.08 3.48
C SER A 87 -15.11 -8.57 3.36
N TYR A 88 -14.74 -8.09 2.18
CA TYR A 88 -14.58 -6.66 1.94
C TYR A 88 -15.90 -5.90 2.11
N LYS A 89 -15.87 -4.79 2.85
CA LYS A 89 -16.99 -3.86 2.96
C LYS A 89 -16.52 -2.42 2.76
N PRO A 90 -17.09 -1.67 1.79
CA PRO A 90 -16.65 -0.31 1.46
C PRO A 90 -16.67 0.70 2.63
N LYS A 91 -17.47 0.45 3.66
CA LYS A 91 -17.58 1.32 4.84
C LYS A 91 -16.56 1.02 5.95
N GLU A 92 -15.86 -0.11 5.88
CA GLU A 92 -14.93 -0.58 6.92
C GLU A 92 -13.47 -0.24 6.63
N ILE A 93 -13.11 -0.01 5.36
CA ILE A 93 -11.73 0.28 4.97
C ILE A 93 -11.66 1.34 3.87
N TYR A 94 -10.68 2.21 4.00
CA TYR A 94 -10.27 3.17 2.98
C TYR A 94 -8.78 3.00 2.70
N VAL A 95 -8.41 2.89 1.43
CA VAL A 95 -7.02 2.69 1.02
C VAL A 95 -6.56 3.82 0.14
N GLN A 96 -5.41 4.40 0.48
CA GLN A 96 -4.78 5.45 -0.29
C GLN A 96 -3.29 5.15 -0.50
N SER A 97 -2.79 5.41 -1.69
CA SER A 97 -1.40 5.25 -2.07
C SER A 97 -0.85 6.54 -2.67
N THR A 98 0.45 6.79 -2.47
CA THR A 98 1.18 7.73 -3.33
C THR A 98 1.12 7.27 -4.79
N ASP A 99 1.22 8.24 -5.70
CA ASP A 99 1.16 8.02 -7.15
C ASP A 99 2.52 7.54 -7.71
N TYR A 100 2.92 6.33 -7.27
CA TYR A 100 4.01 5.54 -7.84
C TYR A 100 3.52 4.10 -8.04
N ASP A 101 3.90 3.49 -9.16
CA ASP A 101 3.56 2.09 -9.49
C ASP A 101 3.80 1.15 -8.31
N ARG A 102 5.00 1.19 -7.74
CA ARG A 102 5.39 0.33 -6.62
C ARG A 102 4.51 0.45 -5.38
N THR A 103 3.95 1.63 -5.08
CA THR A 103 3.11 1.84 -3.89
C THR A 103 1.68 1.42 -4.17
N ILE A 104 1.17 1.69 -5.38
CA ILE A 104 -0.16 1.26 -5.81
C ILE A 104 -0.21 -0.27 -5.89
N MET A 105 0.75 -0.89 -6.57
CA MET A 105 0.88 -2.35 -6.66
C MET A 105 1.05 -3.00 -5.28
N SER A 106 1.80 -2.39 -4.37
CA SER A 106 1.91 -2.91 -3.00
C SER A 106 0.56 -2.88 -2.28
N ALA A 107 -0.22 -1.82 -2.45
CA ALA A 107 -1.55 -1.69 -1.85
C ALA A 107 -2.52 -2.74 -2.40
N GLU A 108 -2.55 -2.93 -3.72
CA GLU A 108 -3.36 -3.96 -4.38
C GLU A 108 -3.03 -5.37 -3.88
N VAL A 109 -1.74 -5.68 -3.73
CA VAL A 109 -1.31 -7.01 -3.28
C VAL A 109 -1.55 -7.22 -1.79
N VAL A 110 -1.42 -6.18 -0.96
CA VAL A 110 -1.87 -6.23 0.46
C VAL A 110 -3.37 -6.52 0.52
N LEU A 111 -4.17 -5.85 -0.30
CA LEU A 111 -5.62 -6.05 -0.35
C LEU A 111 -5.99 -7.48 -0.78
N ALA A 112 -5.25 -8.06 -1.73
CA ALA A 112 -5.41 -9.45 -2.14
C ALA A 112 -5.15 -10.45 -0.99
N GLY A 113 -4.18 -10.18 -0.12
CA GLY A 113 -3.92 -10.99 1.08
C GLY A 113 -4.91 -10.74 2.22
N LEU A 114 -5.45 -9.52 2.31
CA LEU A 114 -6.39 -9.10 3.37
C LEU A 114 -7.82 -9.61 3.11
N PHE A 115 -8.27 -9.53 1.87
CA PHE A 115 -9.63 -9.87 1.45
C PHE A 115 -9.66 -10.86 0.26
N PRO A 116 -9.11 -12.08 0.41
CA PRO A 116 -9.41 -13.16 -0.53
C PRO A 116 -10.94 -13.35 -0.60
N PRO A 117 -11.53 -13.47 -1.81
CA PRO A 117 -12.98 -13.56 -1.98
C PRO A 117 -13.54 -14.84 -1.37
N SER A 118 -14.72 -14.77 -0.73
CA SER A 118 -15.50 -15.97 -0.40
C SER A 118 -16.14 -16.57 -1.66
N ALA A 119 -16.68 -17.79 -1.55
CA ALA A 119 -17.35 -18.46 -2.67
C ALA A 119 -18.51 -17.62 -3.26
N GLU A 120 -19.18 -16.80 -2.45
CA GLU A 120 -20.25 -15.89 -2.89
C GLU A 120 -19.71 -14.60 -3.55
N GLU A 121 -18.47 -14.20 -3.23
CA GLU A 121 -17.80 -13.01 -3.76
C GLU A 121 -16.97 -13.30 -5.01
N GLU A 122 -16.69 -14.57 -5.28
CA GLU A 122 -15.98 -15.01 -6.49
C GLU A 122 -16.78 -14.63 -7.75
N TRP A 123 -16.26 -13.63 -8.47
CA TRP A 123 -16.82 -13.21 -9.75
C TRP A 123 -16.30 -14.06 -10.93
N ASN A 124 -15.21 -14.80 -10.70
CA ASN A 124 -14.58 -15.66 -11.69
C ASN A 124 -13.92 -16.87 -10.99
N PRO A 125 -14.26 -18.12 -11.35
CA PRO A 125 -13.75 -19.32 -10.69
C PRO A 125 -12.25 -19.56 -10.92
N ASP A 126 -11.67 -18.99 -11.97
CA ASP A 126 -10.25 -19.13 -12.29
C ASP A 126 -9.40 -18.02 -11.63
N ILE A 127 -10.03 -17.02 -11.01
CA ILE A 127 -9.37 -15.84 -10.44
C ILE A 127 -9.82 -15.65 -8.99
N HIS A 128 -9.00 -16.14 -8.05
CA HIS A 128 -9.22 -15.96 -6.61
C HIS A 128 -8.75 -14.58 -6.12
N TRP A 129 -9.32 -13.52 -6.70
CA TRP A 129 -9.05 -12.12 -6.40
C TRP A 129 -10.31 -11.28 -6.67
N GLN A 130 -10.50 -10.22 -5.89
CA GLN A 130 -11.58 -9.25 -6.10
C GLN A 130 -11.03 -7.82 -6.19
N PRO A 131 -11.63 -6.95 -7.04
CA PRO A 131 -11.24 -5.56 -7.13
C PRO A 131 -11.60 -4.80 -5.85
N ILE A 132 -10.61 -4.16 -5.24
CA ILE A 132 -10.79 -3.27 -4.09
C ILE A 132 -10.14 -1.91 -4.43
N PRO A 133 -10.87 -0.78 -4.29
CA PRO A 133 -10.34 0.52 -4.68
C PRO A 133 -9.09 0.94 -3.91
N VAL A 134 -8.06 1.38 -4.64
CA VAL A 134 -6.88 2.09 -4.11
C VAL A 134 -6.94 3.53 -4.63
N HIS A 135 -7.15 4.48 -3.73
CA HIS A 135 -7.20 5.89 -4.11
C HIS A 135 -5.79 6.47 -4.23
N THR A 136 -5.60 7.38 -5.18
CA THR A 136 -4.36 8.14 -5.29
C THR A 136 -4.67 9.60 -5.64
N MET A 137 -3.66 10.45 -5.50
CA MET A 137 -3.70 11.84 -5.94
C MET A 137 -2.43 12.10 -6.75
N PRO A 138 -2.51 12.93 -7.81
CA PRO A 138 -1.33 13.28 -8.60
C PRO A 138 -0.19 13.75 -7.71
N LEU A 139 1.03 13.34 -8.02
CA LEU A 139 2.22 13.71 -7.24
C LEU A 139 2.27 15.23 -6.97
N SER A 140 1.96 16.10 -7.93
CA SER A 140 1.98 17.56 -7.73
C SER A 140 1.06 18.06 -6.60
N GLU A 141 -0.02 17.34 -6.31
CA GLU A 141 -1.09 17.75 -5.39
C GLU A 141 -1.05 17.03 -4.05
N GLU A 142 -0.28 15.94 -3.96
CA GLU A 142 -0.19 15.11 -2.77
C GLU A 142 0.57 15.81 -1.64
N LYS A 143 -0.14 16.34 -0.63
CA LYS A 143 0.45 16.94 0.58
C LYS A 143 0.39 16.03 1.82
N SER A 144 -0.55 15.08 1.86
CA SER A 144 -0.89 14.29 3.06
C SER A 144 0.05 13.11 3.34
N LEU A 145 0.55 12.44 2.29
CA LEU A 145 1.49 11.30 2.42
C LEU A 145 2.94 11.68 2.09
N ARG A 146 3.16 12.96 1.77
CA ARG A 146 4.47 13.59 1.70
C ARG A 146 4.82 14.11 3.08
N LEU A 147 5.47 13.29 3.89
CA LEU A 147 5.99 13.73 5.19
C LEU A 147 7.09 14.79 4.99
N GLY A 148 6.64 16.05 5.07
CA GLY A 148 7.41 17.29 5.11
C GLY A 148 6.59 18.50 5.59
N ALA A 149 5.33 18.32 6.00
CA ALA A 149 4.40 19.40 6.36
C ALA A 149 3.72 19.25 7.74
N ILE A 150 4.16 18.33 8.60
CA ILE A 150 3.69 18.24 10.01
C ILE A 150 4.68 18.88 11.02
N HIS A 151 5.66 19.63 10.54
CA HIS A 151 6.42 20.58 11.36
C HIS A 151 6.14 21.97 10.78
N LEU A 152 5.67 22.91 11.61
CA LEU A 152 5.30 24.32 11.32
C LEU A 152 3.78 24.64 11.23
N SER A 153 2.98 24.21 12.20
CA SER A 153 1.79 25.00 12.59
C SER A 153 1.41 24.86 14.06
N LEU A 154 2.41 24.89 14.95
CA LEU A 154 2.21 25.25 16.35
C LEU A 154 3.23 26.34 16.68
N SER A 155 2.80 27.58 16.45
CA SER A 155 3.24 28.80 17.15
C SER A 155 2.00 29.64 17.36
#